data_AF-A0A815TFL1-F1
#
_entry.id   AF-A0A815TFL1-F1
#
_cell.length_a   1.000
_cell.length_b   1.000
_cell.length_c   1.000
_cell.angle_alpha   90.00
_cell.angle_beta   90.00
_cell.angle_gamma   90.00
#
_symmetry.space_group_name_H-M   'P 1'
#
loop_
_entity.id
_entity.type
_entity.pdbx_description
1 polymer ?
#
loop_
_entity_poly.entity_id
_entity_poly.type
_entity_poly.pdbx_seq_one_letter_code
_entity_poly.pdbx_strand_id
1 'polypeptide(L)'
;MTSILQKLFPRQTLSTTITWFRSLSFTPVYHGKPPPEVFRGSNWQPADTIRTDNHPATLGIPDDWDKYNRVVYPPTAPGEEPRKGYIHHCRTYIRGNIKKYWFLAQMVRGMSIDEAIKQLSFHKLPTAIRMRDTLIEAQQMAVKEHNIEYKSNLWV
;
A
#
# COMPACT_ATOMS: atom_id res chain seq x y z
N MET A 1 25.79 52.21 45.46
CA MET A 1 26.81 51.27 45.96
C MET A 1 26.26 49.87 45.72
N THR A 2 26.69 48.99 44.82
CA THR A 2 27.92 48.72 44.06
C THR A 2 27.50 47.76 42.92
N SER A 3 27.70 48.11 41.65
CA SER A 3 28.76 47.59 40.74
C SER A 3 28.68 46.07 40.47
N ILE A 4 28.13 45.62 39.32
CA ILE A 4 28.84 45.20 38.08
C ILE A 4 29.73 43.95 38.30
N LEU A 5 29.54 42.88 37.51
CA LEU A 5 30.56 42.30 36.59
C LEU A 5 30.27 40.86 36.14
N GLN A 6 29.91 40.75 34.85
CA GLN A 6 30.28 39.62 33.98
C GLN A 6 31.81 39.38 34.05
N LYS A 7 32.21 38.10 34.06
CA LYS A 7 33.52 37.60 33.61
C LYS A 7 33.25 36.25 32.93
N LEU A 8 33.26 36.12 31.60
CA LEU A 8 34.40 36.02 30.69
C LEU A 8 35.43 34.94 31.10
N PHE A 9 35.42 33.86 30.31
CA PHE A 9 36.34 32.72 30.06
C PHE A 9 37.76 32.72 30.67
N PRO A 10 38.36 31.52 30.86
CA PRO A 10 39.32 31.10 29.83
C PRO A 10 39.29 29.61 29.43
N ARG A 11 39.52 29.43 28.13
CA ARG A 11 40.00 28.25 27.40
C ARG A 11 41.15 27.54 28.16
N GLN A 12 41.03 26.23 28.35
CA GLN A 12 42.17 25.35 28.64
C GLN A 12 42.37 24.43 27.43
N THR A 13 43.51 24.64 26.78
CA THR A 13 44.19 23.75 25.82
C THR A 13 44.77 22.55 26.60
N LEU A 14 44.78 21.30 26.13
CA LEU A 14 45.69 20.78 25.11
C LEU A 14 45.36 19.29 24.83
N SER A 15 45.56 18.88 23.57
CA SER A 15 46.27 17.67 23.15
C SER A 15 45.84 16.31 23.70
N THR A 16 45.03 15.59 22.92
CA THR A 16 45.23 14.14 22.72
C THR A 16 45.04 13.81 21.24
N THR A 17 46.16 13.62 20.57
CA THR A 17 46.30 13.02 19.24
C THR A 17 45.82 11.58 19.29
N ILE A 18 44.78 11.22 18.51
CA ILE A 18 44.61 9.85 18.03
C ILE A 18 44.36 9.89 16.53
N THR A 19 45.35 9.34 15.83
CA THR A 19 45.57 9.27 14.41
C THR A 19 44.73 8.14 13.81
N TRP A 20 43.90 8.48 12.82
CA TRP A 20 43.56 7.74 11.59
C TRP A 20 43.38 6.21 11.58
N PHE A 21 42.17 5.77 11.23
CA PHE A 21 41.98 4.78 10.15
C PHE A 21 40.73 5.15 9.34
N ARG A 22 40.91 6.02 8.35
CA ARG A 22 39.92 6.25 7.29
C ARG A 22 40.18 5.20 6.22
N SER A 23 39.37 4.14 6.21
CA SER A 23 39.26 3.27 5.05
C SER A 23 38.90 4.15 3.85
N LEU A 24 39.84 4.29 2.93
CA LEU A 24 39.65 4.97 1.66
C LEU A 24 38.77 4.08 0.78
N SER A 25 37.45 4.15 0.99
CA SER A 25 36.53 3.86 -0.12
C SER A 25 36.62 5.05 -1.08
N PHE A 26 37.26 4.80 -2.21
CA PHE A 26 37.35 5.69 -3.35
C PHE A 26 35.93 5.97 -3.85
N THR A 27 35.33 7.08 -3.41
CA THR A 27 34.06 7.55 -4.00
C THR A 27 34.40 8.29 -5.29
N PRO A 28 33.82 7.91 -6.44
CA PRO A 28 34.00 8.68 -7.67
C PRO A 28 33.47 10.10 -7.47
N VAL A 29 34.28 11.10 -7.85
CA VAL A 29 33.89 12.51 -7.84
C VAL A 29 32.89 12.72 -8.97
N TYR A 30 31.61 12.83 -8.64
CA TYR A 30 30.60 13.25 -9.61
C TYR A 30 30.72 14.76 -9.85
N HIS A 31 31.12 15.14 -11.08
CA HIS A 31 31.03 16.51 -11.58
C HIS A 31 29.56 16.85 -11.86
N GLY A 32 28.79 17.08 -10.81
CA GLY A 32 27.36 17.35 -10.85
C GLY A 32 26.82 17.42 -9.43
N LYS A 33 25.71 18.14 -9.20
CA LYS A 33 25.07 18.14 -7.88
C LYS A 33 24.90 16.68 -7.42
N PRO A 34 25.32 16.31 -6.20
CA PRO A 34 25.19 14.94 -5.75
C PRO A 34 23.72 14.51 -5.87
N PRO A 35 23.43 13.25 -6.26
CA PRO A 35 22.08 12.72 -6.27
C PRO A 35 21.42 13.03 -4.91
N PRO A 36 20.13 13.38 -4.86
CA PRO A 36 19.47 13.65 -3.58
C PRO A 36 19.63 12.44 -2.67
N GLU A 37 20.41 12.57 -1.61
CA GLU A 37 20.61 11.51 -0.63
C GLU A 37 19.39 11.43 0.29
N VAL A 38 18.93 10.22 0.60
CA VAL A 38 17.81 9.99 1.53
C VAL A 38 18.37 9.37 2.80
N PHE A 39 18.07 9.96 3.95
CA PHE A 39 18.47 9.39 5.24
C PHE A 39 17.58 8.19 5.57
N ARG A 40 18.19 7.01 5.72
CA ARG A 40 17.47 5.80 6.15
C ARG A 40 18.28 5.12 7.26
N GLY A 41 17.73 5.07 8.47
CA GLY A 41 18.41 4.45 9.61
C GLY A 41 19.55 5.33 10.15
N SER A 42 20.78 4.82 10.13
CA SER A 42 21.97 5.51 10.66
C SER A 42 22.96 6.00 9.60
N ASN A 43 22.64 5.91 8.31
CA ASN A 43 23.53 6.27 7.21
C ASN A 43 22.81 6.85 5.98
N TRP A 44 23.56 7.62 5.19
CA TRP A 44 23.12 8.25 3.93
C TRP A 44 23.37 7.33 2.74
N GLN A 45 22.38 7.17 1.87
CA GLN A 45 22.50 6.35 0.66
C GLN A 45 22.07 7.14 -0.60
N PRO A 46 22.74 6.94 -1.75
CA PRO A 46 22.38 7.55 -3.03
C PRO A 46 21.04 7.02 -3.59
N ALA A 47 20.17 7.91 -4.08
CA ALA A 47 18.80 7.62 -4.56
C ALA A 47 18.71 6.70 -5.80
N ASP A 48 19.82 6.50 -6.51
CA ASP A 48 19.98 5.79 -7.77
C ASP A 48 20.19 4.28 -7.61
N THR A 49 20.23 3.76 -6.37
CA THR A 49 20.34 2.31 -6.07
C THR A 49 19.04 1.52 -6.23
N ILE A 50 18.00 2.08 -6.86
CA ILE A 50 16.74 1.37 -7.13
C ILE A 50 16.96 0.39 -8.30
N ARG A 51 17.49 -0.80 -7.97
CA ARG A 51 17.35 -2.01 -8.77
C ARG A 51 15.86 -2.33 -8.89
N THR A 52 15.31 -2.23 -10.10
CA THR A 52 13.87 -2.39 -10.43
C THR A 52 13.37 -3.84 -10.36
N ASP A 53 14.15 -4.76 -9.82
CA ASP A 53 13.85 -6.18 -9.71
C ASP A 53 13.48 -6.64 -8.29
N ASN A 54 13.43 -5.74 -7.30
CA ASN A 54 12.76 -6.00 -6.02
C ASN A 54 12.14 -4.70 -5.52
N HIS A 55 10.82 -4.58 -5.68
CA HIS A 55 10.05 -3.39 -5.30
C HIS A 55 10.40 -2.99 -3.86
N PRO A 56 11.04 -1.82 -3.63
CA PRO A 56 11.39 -1.38 -2.30
C PRO A 56 10.08 -1.11 -1.55
N ALA A 57 10.03 -1.42 -0.25
CA ALA A 57 8.89 -1.14 0.62
C ALA A 57 8.41 0.31 0.44
N THR A 58 7.41 0.47 -0.43
CA THR A 58 6.82 1.74 -0.84
C THR A 58 5.59 1.87 0.02
N LEU A 59 5.71 2.53 1.19
CA LEU A 59 4.61 2.89 2.08
C LEU A 59 3.36 1.98 1.98
N GLY A 60 3.46 0.71 2.37
CA GLY A 60 2.32 -0.18 2.57
C GLY A 60 1.24 -0.17 1.48
N ILE A 61 1.61 -0.16 0.19
CA ILE A 61 0.65 -0.41 -0.89
C ILE A 61 0.05 -1.80 -0.63
N PRO A 62 -1.28 -1.93 -0.45
CA PRO A 62 -1.90 -3.23 -0.23
C PRO A 62 -1.57 -4.17 -1.39
N ASP A 63 -1.32 -5.44 -1.06
CA ASP A 63 -1.26 -6.52 -2.03
C ASP A 63 -2.36 -6.38 -3.10
N ASP A 64 -1.98 -6.35 -4.39
CA ASP A 64 -2.92 -6.27 -5.50
C ASP A 64 -3.89 -7.44 -5.42
N TRP A 65 -5.13 -7.19 -4.99
CA TRP A 65 -6.16 -8.21 -4.84
C TRP A 65 -6.50 -8.90 -6.18
N ASP A 66 -6.25 -8.20 -7.28
CA ASP A 66 -6.44 -8.67 -8.66
C ASP A 66 -5.51 -9.83 -9.03
N LYS A 67 -4.42 -10.06 -8.27
CA LYS A 67 -3.51 -11.19 -8.52
C LYS A 67 -4.23 -12.54 -8.42
N TYR A 68 -5.26 -12.63 -7.57
CA TYR A 68 -6.03 -13.85 -7.39
C TYR A 68 -6.90 -14.21 -8.61
N ASN A 69 -7.28 -13.23 -9.42
CA ASN A 69 -8.04 -13.47 -10.66
C ASN A 69 -7.20 -14.12 -11.77
N ARG A 70 -5.86 -14.06 -11.66
CA ARG A 70 -4.93 -14.64 -12.64
C ARG A 70 -4.62 -16.11 -12.38
N VAL A 71 -5.12 -16.67 -11.29
CA VAL A 71 -4.88 -18.07 -10.92
C VAL A 71 -5.67 -18.98 -11.85
N VAL A 72 -4.94 -19.73 -12.69
CA VAL A 72 -5.53 -20.74 -13.57
C VAL A 72 -5.47 -22.09 -12.87
N TYR A 73 -6.63 -22.73 -12.77
CA TYR A 73 -6.76 -24.04 -12.16
C TYR A 73 -6.63 -25.17 -13.18
N PRO A 74 -6.20 -26.38 -12.75
CA PRO A 74 -6.21 -27.54 -13.63
C PRO A 74 -7.66 -27.90 -14.04
N PRO A 75 -7.85 -28.51 -15.23
CA PRO A 75 -9.16 -28.97 -15.68
C PRO A 75 -9.80 -29.97 -14.69
N THR A 76 -11.11 -29.85 -14.51
CA THR A 76 -11.90 -30.78 -13.69
C THR A 76 -12.03 -32.14 -14.36
N ALA A 77 -11.91 -33.23 -13.58
CA ALA A 77 -12.04 -34.59 -14.09
C ALA A 77 -13.49 -34.92 -14.51
N PRO A 78 -13.69 -35.82 -15.49
CA PRO A 78 -15.04 -36.24 -15.88
C PRO A 78 -15.71 -36.99 -14.72
N GLY A 79 -16.72 -36.38 -14.11
CA GLY A 79 -17.49 -36.92 -12.98
C GLY A 79 -17.35 -36.16 -11.66
N GLU A 80 -16.45 -35.18 -11.58
CA GLU A 80 -16.35 -34.28 -10.43
C GLU A 80 -17.31 -33.09 -10.57
N GLU A 81 -17.81 -32.55 -9.45
CA GLU A 81 -18.67 -31.37 -9.46
C GLU A 81 -17.95 -30.15 -10.06
N PRO A 82 -18.64 -29.33 -10.88
CA PRO A 82 -18.05 -28.12 -11.42
C PRO A 82 -17.60 -27.17 -10.31
N ARG A 83 -16.36 -26.68 -10.40
CA ARG A 83 -15.83 -25.69 -9.46
C ARG A 83 -16.60 -24.38 -9.58
N LYS A 84 -16.98 -23.82 -8.45
CA LYS A 84 -17.59 -22.48 -8.39
C LYS A 84 -16.58 -21.41 -8.81
N GLY A 85 -17.03 -20.43 -9.58
CA GLY A 85 -16.24 -19.26 -9.92
C GLY A 85 -16.09 -18.32 -8.72
N TYR A 86 -14.91 -17.73 -8.56
CA TYR A 86 -14.62 -16.70 -7.57
C TYR A 86 -14.06 -15.48 -8.28
N ILE A 87 -14.39 -14.30 -7.75
CA ILE A 87 -13.93 -13.02 -8.29
C ILE A 87 -13.41 -12.18 -7.14
N HIS A 88 -12.23 -11.61 -7.35
CA HIS A 88 -11.58 -10.71 -6.43
C HIS A 88 -11.57 -9.34 -7.10
N HIS A 89 -12.24 -8.36 -6.50
CA HIS A 89 -12.21 -6.98 -7.01
C HIS A 89 -12.00 -6.03 -5.85
N CYS A 90 -11.13 -5.04 -6.03
CA CYS A 90 -10.95 -3.98 -5.07
C CYS A 90 -10.80 -2.63 -5.76
N ARG A 91 -11.11 -1.56 -5.03
CA ARG A 91 -10.82 -0.19 -5.47
C ARG A 91 -9.84 0.42 -4.48
N THR A 92 -8.76 0.98 -4.99
CA THR A 92 -7.73 1.64 -4.19
C THR A 92 -7.98 3.15 -4.13
N TYR A 93 -7.29 3.85 -3.23
CA TYR A 93 -7.33 5.32 -3.10
C TYR A 93 -8.74 5.91 -2.91
N ILE A 94 -9.59 5.22 -2.16
CA ILE A 94 -10.97 5.66 -1.93
C ILE A 94 -11.03 6.66 -0.77
N ARG A 95 -11.64 7.83 -1.01
CA ARG A 95 -11.91 8.80 0.06
C ARG A 95 -12.93 8.26 1.06
N GLY A 96 -12.61 8.35 2.35
CA GLY A 96 -13.54 8.05 3.45
C GLY A 96 -12.82 7.57 4.70
N ASN A 97 -13.60 7.26 5.74
CA ASN A 97 -13.07 6.66 6.97
C ASN A 97 -13.16 5.14 6.88
N ILE A 98 -12.04 4.46 7.13
CA ILE A 98 -11.90 2.99 7.09
C ILE A 98 -12.95 2.32 7.99
N LYS A 99 -13.22 2.85 9.18
CA LYS A 99 -14.22 2.27 10.11
C LYS A 99 -15.62 2.22 9.49
N LYS A 100 -16.01 3.25 8.73
CA LYS A 100 -17.32 3.30 8.05
C LYS A 100 -17.43 2.25 6.96
N TYR A 101 -16.35 2.03 6.20
CA TYR A 101 -16.32 0.94 5.21
C TYR A 101 -16.41 -0.42 5.89
N TRP A 102 -15.72 -0.63 7.00
CA TRP A 102 -15.77 -1.90 7.73
C TRP A 102 -17.18 -2.25 8.22
N PHE A 103 -17.92 -1.29 8.79
CA PHE A 103 -19.32 -1.52 9.19
C PHE A 103 -20.22 -1.84 8.01
N LEU A 104 -20.06 -1.14 6.88
CA LEU A 104 -20.83 -1.43 5.66
C LEU A 104 -20.47 -2.81 5.10
N ALA A 105 -19.20 -3.18 5.10
CA ALA A 105 -18.72 -4.48 4.64
C ALA A 105 -19.28 -5.63 5.51
N GLN A 106 -19.36 -5.44 6.83
CA GLN A 106 -20.00 -6.42 7.70
C GLN A 106 -21.50 -6.54 7.45
N MET A 107 -22.17 -5.43 7.16
CA MET A 107 -23.60 -5.44 6.89
C MET A 107 -23.94 -6.28 5.65
N VAL A 108 -23.14 -6.21 4.58
CA VAL A 108 -23.44 -6.91 3.32
C VAL A 108 -22.85 -8.33 3.25
N ARG A 109 -22.04 -8.72 4.24
CA ARG A 109 -21.38 -10.03 4.27
C ARG A 109 -22.43 -11.14 4.32
N GLY A 110 -22.34 -12.10 3.39
CA GLY A 110 -23.26 -13.23 3.32
C GLY A 110 -24.61 -12.92 2.69
N MET A 111 -24.80 -11.71 2.15
CA MET A 111 -25.98 -11.38 1.34
C MET A 111 -25.76 -11.79 -0.13
N SER A 112 -26.86 -12.00 -0.86
CA SER A 112 -26.79 -12.05 -2.32
C SER A 112 -26.37 -10.69 -2.87
N ILE A 113 -25.75 -10.68 -4.05
CA ILE A 113 -25.24 -9.45 -4.66
C ILE A 113 -26.35 -8.40 -4.88
N ASP A 114 -27.54 -8.84 -5.29
CA ASP A 114 -28.67 -7.97 -5.59
C ASP A 114 -29.24 -7.33 -4.31
N GLU A 115 -29.33 -8.12 -3.22
CA GLU A 115 -29.71 -7.60 -1.91
C GLU A 115 -28.67 -6.63 -1.36
N ALA A 116 -27.38 -6.95 -1.47
CA ALA A 116 -26.30 -6.06 -1.03
C ALA A 116 -26.36 -4.71 -1.76
N ILE A 117 -26.50 -4.71 -3.10
CA ILE A 117 -26.64 -3.49 -3.90
C ILE A 117 -27.88 -2.69 -3.48
N LYS A 118 -29.00 -3.38 -3.23
CA LYS A 118 -30.24 -2.76 -2.76
C LYS A 118 -30.06 -2.11 -1.37
N GLN A 119 -29.42 -2.78 -0.42
CA GLN A 119 -29.19 -2.22 0.92
C GLN A 119 -28.28 -0.98 0.86
N LEU A 120 -27.24 -1.02 0.02
CA LEU A 120 -26.30 0.09 -0.13
C LEU A 120 -26.91 1.28 -0.87
N SER A 121 -27.88 1.07 -1.77
CA SER A 121 -28.51 2.17 -2.51
C SER A 121 -29.41 3.06 -1.63
N PHE A 122 -29.97 2.51 -0.56
CA PHE A 122 -30.78 3.27 0.40
C PHE A 122 -29.94 3.97 1.50
N HIS A 123 -28.66 3.65 1.61
CA HIS A 123 -27.78 4.28 2.60
C HIS A 123 -27.39 5.71 2.18
N LYS A 124 -27.60 6.67 3.09
CA LYS A 124 -27.26 8.09 2.88
C LYS A 124 -25.75 8.39 2.91
N LEU A 125 -24.92 7.39 3.22
CA LEU A 125 -23.48 7.57 3.37
C LEU A 125 -22.80 7.58 1.99
N PRO A 126 -21.89 8.54 1.71
CA PRO A 126 -21.17 8.56 0.44
C PRO A 126 -20.18 7.39 0.32
N THR A 127 -19.82 6.73 1.42
CA THR A 127 -19.03 5.49 1.42
C THR A 127 -19.86 4.31 0.90
N ALA A 128 -21.16 4.27 1.17
CA ALA A 128 -22.05 3.22 0.68
C ALA A 128 -22.23 3.29 -0.84
N ILE A 129 -22.37 4.50 -1.39
CA ILE A 129 -22.40 4.73 -2.84
C ILE A 129 -21.13 4.17 -3.51
N ARG A 130 -19.95 4.49 -2.96
CA ARG A 130 -18.68 3.98 -3.52
C ARG A 130 -18.56 2.47 -3.45
N MET A 131 -19.01 1.85 -2.35
CA MET A 131 -19.00 0.40 -2.18
C MET A 131 -19.98 -0.28 -3.14
N ARG A 132 -21.17 0.30 -3.34
CA ARG A 132 -22.15 -0.14 -4.34
C ARG A 132 -21.55 -0.13 -5.75
N ASP A 133 -20.88 0.96 -6.12
CA ASP A 133 -20.27 1.08 -7.45
C ASP A 133 -19.17 0.02 -7.65
N THR A 134 -18.37 -0.27 -6.61
CA THR A 134 -17.39 -1.37 -6.64
C THR A 134 -18.06 -2.74 -6.83
N LEU A 135 -19.19 -3.02 -6.17
CA LEU A 135 -19.92 -4.28 -6.36
C LEU A 135 -20.50 -4.41 -7.79
N ILE A 136 -20.98 -3.31 -8.37
CA ILE A 136 -21.48 -3.30 -9.75
C ILE A 136 -20.35 -3.57 -10.75
N GLU A 137 -19.17 -2.97 -10.54
CA GLU A 137 -17.99 -3.23 -11.35
C GLU A 137 -17.56 -4.70 -11.28
N ALA A 138 -17.53 -5.28 -10.07
CA ALA A 138 -17.22 -6.69 -9.88
C ALA A 138 -18.22 -7.61 -10.60
N GLN A 139 -19.52 -7.28 -10.55
CA GLN A 139 -20.55 -8.04 -11.27
C GLN A 139 -20.38 -7.95 -12.80
N GLN A 140 -19.95 -6.80 -13.32
CA GLN A 140 -19.67 -6.65 -14.75
C GLN A 140 -18.43 -7.45 -15.18
N MET A 141 -17.38 -7.43 -14.35
CA MET A 141 -16.16 -8.22 -14.56
C MET A 141 -16.47 -9.73 -14.53
N ALA A 142 -17.37 -10.16 -13.64
CA ALA A 142 -17.84 -11.54 -13.53
C ALA A 142 -18.31 -12.13 -14.86
N VAL A 143 -19.19 -11.39 -15.52
CA VAL A 143 -19.87 -11.83 -16.74
C VAL A 143 -18.93 -11.73 -17.94
N LYS A 144 -18.11 -10.67 -18.01
CA LYS A 144 -17.25 -10.41 -19.15
C LYS A 144 -15.98 -11.25 -19.17
N GLU A 145 -15.32 -11.43 -18.03
CA GLU A 145 -13.96 -11.97 -17.95
C GLU A 145 -13.93 -13.38 -17.34
N HIS A 146 -14.82 -13.66 -16.38
CA HIS A 146 -14.81 -14.91 -15.62
C HIS A 146 -15.87 -15.93 -16.07
N ASN A 147 -16.56 -15.65 -17.18
CA ASN A 147 -17.56 -16.53 -17.80
C ASN A 147 -18.67 -16.99 -16.84
N ILE A 148 -19.12 -16.09 -15.96
CA ILE A 148 -20.27 -16.33 -15.08
C ILE A 148 -21.55 -15.95 -15.83
N GLU A 149 -22.42 -16.92 -16.08
CA GLU A 149 -23.64 -16.75 -16.87
C GLU A 149 -24.68 -15.86 -16.17
N TYR A 150 -24.92 -16.10 -14.88
CA TYR A 150 -25.98 -15.43 -14.12
C TYR A 150 -25.42 -14.38 -13.16
N LYS A 151 -25.65 -13.11 -13.48
CA LYS A 151 -25.25 -11.97 -12.64
C LYS A 151 -25.84 -11.99 -11.22
N SER A 152 -27.02 -12.56 -11.05
CA SER A 152 -27.74 -12.65 -9.77
C SER A 152 -27.29 -13.81 -8.90
N ASN A 153 -26.62 -14.81 -9.48
CA ASN A 153 -26.10 -15.98 -8.76
C ASN A 153 -24.70 -15.70 -8.17
N LEU A 154 -24.56 -14.55 -7.51
CA LEU A 154 -23.32 -14.12 -6.84
C LEU A 154 -23.63 -13.76 -5.39
N TRP A 155 -22.65 -14.00 -4.52
CA TRP A 155 -22.69 -13.67 -3.10
C TRP A 155 -21.50 -12.78 -2.72
N VAL A 156 -21.59 -12.10 -1.57
CA VAL A 156 -20.52 -11.25 -1.00
C VAL A 156 -19.85 -11.92 0.19
#